data_AF-A0A925KAT8-F1
#
_entry.id   AF-A0A925KAT8-F1
#
_cell.length_a   1.000
_cell.length_b   1.000
_cell.length_c   1.000
_cell.angle_alpha   90.00
_cell.angle_beta   90.00
_cell.angle_gamma   90.00
#
_symmetry.space_group_name_H-M   'P 1'
#
loop_
_entity.id
_entity.type
_entity.pdbx_description
1 polymer ?
#
loop_
_entity_poly.entity_id
_entity_poly.type
_entity_poly.pdbx_seq_one_letter_code
_entity_poly.pdbx_strand_id
1 'polypeptide(L)'
;LQVPAGSINVVPGRCQFSLDLRATTDAARDSLGADVRAELQRICTARGLSFTLEQTLAASAAPSDPVWQQRWERAVQQLGLPVFRMPSGAGHDAMKLHQVMPQAMLFLRGANSGISHNPLESITADDAELCVAAFQQLVVDLAAESSA
;
A
#
# COMPACT_ATOMS: atom_id res chain seq x y z
N LEU A 1 -20.25 -2.32 5.99
CA LEU A 1 -21.17 -1.83 7.05
C LEU A 1 -22.36 -2.78 7.11
N GLN A 2 -22.73 -3.25 8.30
CA GLN A 2 -23.89 -4.10 8.53
C GLN A 2 -24.65 -3.60 9.76
N VAL A 3 -25.98 -3.57 9.66
CA VAL A 3 -26.89 -3.22 10.75
C VAL A 3 -27.79 -4.43 11.01
N PRO A 4 -27.40 -5.35 11.91
CA PRO A 4 -28.19 -6.54 12.20
C PRO A 4 -29.61 -6.17 12.65
N ALA A 5 -30.61 -6.85 12.10
CA ALA A 5 -32.03 -6.57 12.32
C ALA A 5 -32.44 -5.11 12.02
N GLY A 6 -31.73 -4.43 11.10
CA GLY A 6 -32.09 -3.09 10.66
C GLY A 6 -33.47 -3.02 10.02
N SER A 7 -34.26 -2.02 10.39
CA SER A 7 -35.55 -1.67 9.77
C SER A 7 -35.60 -0.17 9.49
N ILE A 8 -36.36 0.24 8.47
CA ILE A 8 -36.47 1.65 8.04
C ILE A 8 -37.05 2.57 9.13
N ASN A 9 -37.81 2.01 10.07
CA ASN A 9 -38.55 2.74 11.09
C ASN A 9 -38.14 2.38 12.53
N VAL A 10 -37.04 1.65 12.71
CA VAL A 10 -36.52 1.26 14.03
C VAL A 10 -35.12 1.81 14.18
N VAL A 11 -34.86 2.49 15.30
CA VAL A 11 -33.52 3.02 15.62
C VAL A 11 -32.53 1.84 15.73
N PRO A 12 -31.40 1.84 15.00
CA PRO A 12 -30.42 0.77 15.07
C PRO A 12 -29.84 0.57 16.48
N GLY A 13 -29.97 -0.64 17.02
CA GLY A 13 -29.35 -1.01 18.30
C GLY A 13 -27.89 -1.46 18.19
N ARG A 14 -27.43 -1.82 16.99
CA ARG A 14 -26.06 -2.28 16.73
C ARG A 14 -25.64 -1.99 15.30
N CYS A 15 -24.36 -1.66 15.13
CA CYS A 15 -23.71 -1.52 13.83
C CYS A 15 -22.39 -2.31 13.84
N GLN A 16 -22.06 -2.94 12.72
CA GLN A 16 -20.80 -3.66 12.51
C GLN A 16 -20.12 -3.14 11.24
N PHE A 17 -18.83 -2.84 11.33
CA PHE A 17 -18.04 -2.40 10.20
C PHE A 17 -16.57 -2.75 10.42
N SER A 18 -15.82 -2.76 9.32
CA SER A 18 -14.37 -2.89 9.32
C SER A 18 -13.72 -1.53 9.09
N LEU A 19 -12.50 -1.38 9.58
CA LEU A 19 -11.61 -0.27 9.28
C LEU A 19 -10.28 -0.85 8.78
N ASP A 20 -9.74 -0.26 7.72
CA ASP A 20 -8.39 -0.54 7.22
C ASP A 20 -7.55 0.72 7.47
N LEU A 21 -6.49 0.57 8.28
CA LEU A 21 -5.60 1.66 8.67
C LEU A 21 -4.22 1.40 8.10
N ARG A 22 -3.75 2.32 7.26
CA ARG A 22 -2.45 2.21 6.59
C ARG A 22 -1.60 3.43 6.88
N ALA A 23 -0.30 3.20 7.07
CA ALA A 23 0.70 4.26 7.18
C ALA A 23 2.04 3.74 6.62
N THR A 24 2.95 4.67 6.29
CA THR A 24 4.24 4.34 5.68
C THR A 24 5.27 3.81 6.67
N THR A 25 5.04 3.96 7.99
CA THR A 25 5.91 3.48 9.06
C THR A 25 5.08 2.83 10.17
N ASP A 26 5.70 1.92 10.91
CA ASP A 26 5.05 1.27 12.06
C ASP A 26 4.66 2.28 13.14
N ALA A 27 5.53 3.25 13.45
CA ALA A 27 5.23 4.29 14.44
C ALA A 27 4.01 5.14 14.03
N ALA A 28 3.91 5.53 12.75
CA ALA A 28 2.76 6.27 12.27
C ALA A 28 1.48 5.41 12.26
N ARG A 29 1.57 4.12 11.90
CA ARG A 29 0.44 3.18 11.95
C ARG A 29 -0.08 3.04 13.39
N ASP A 30 0.83 2.88 14.34
CA ASP A 30 0.49 2.65 15.74
C ASP A 30 -0.12 3.91 16.37
N SER A 31 0.40 5.10 16.03
CA SER A 31 -0.20 6.39 16.40
C SER A 31 -1.61 6.52 15.82
N LEU A 32 -1.81 6.26 14.53
CA LEU A 32 -3.12 6.29 13.89
C LEU A 32 -4.11 5.33 14.56
N GLY A 33 -3.66 4.12 14.90
CA GLY A 33 -4.48 3.15 15.64
C GLY A 33 -4.86 3.65 17.04
N ALA A 34 -3.95 4.35 17.74
CA ALA A 34 -4.24 4.94 19.03
C ALA A 34 -5.27 6.08 18.92
N ASP A 35 -5.12 6.95 17.91
CA ASP A 35 -6.04 8.07 17.65
C ASP A 35 -7.45 7.56 17.34
N VAL A 36 -7.56 6.53 16.49
CA VAL A 36 -8.86 5.91 16.16
C VAL A 36 -9.51 5.31 17.41
N ARG A 37 -8.76 4.62 18.26
CA ARG A 37 -9.29 4.05 19.52
C ARG A 37 -9.76 5.15 20.48
N ALA A 38 -9.00 6.22 20.62
CA ALA A 38 -9.36 7.36 21.47
C ALA A 38 -10.65 8.03 20.96
N GLU A 39 -10.78 8.21 19.65
CA GLU A 39 -11.95 8.85 19.05
C GLU A 39 -13.20 7.97 19.14
N LEU A 40 -13.07 6.65 18.94
CA LEU A 40 -14.17 5.70 19.18
C LEU A 40 -14.65 5.78 20.64
N GLN A 41 -13.73 5.77 21.60
CA GLN A 41 -14.07 5.92 23.02
C GLN A 41 -14.81 7.23 23.29
N ARG A 42 -14.31 8.35 22.75
CA ARG A 42 -14.92 9.67 22.91
C ARG A 42 -16.34 9.72 22.36
N ILE A 43 -16.54 9.23 21.14
CA ILE A 43 -17.86 9.18 20.48
C ILE A 43 -18.83 8.29 21.26
N CYS A 44 -18.39 7.10 21.67
CA CYS A 44 -19.24 6.15 22.40
C CYS A 44 -19.64 6.70 23.76
N THR A 45 -18.71 7.27 24.53
CA THR A 45 -19.02 7.92 25.81
C THR A 45 -20.01 9.08 25.63
N ALA A 46 -19.79 9.96 24.64
CA ALA A 46 -20.67 11.10 24.39
C ALA A 46 -22.10 10.70 23.97
N ARG A 47 -22.27 9.52 23.37
CA ARG A 47 -23.55 9.01 22.89
C ARG A 47 -24.18 7.92 23.76
N GLY A 48 -23.56 7.54 24.87
CA GLY A 48 -24.02 6.43 25.72
C GLY A 48 -23.98 5.07 25.01
N LEU A 49 -23.04 4.89 24.09
CA LEU A 49 -22.83 3.64 23.34
C LEU A 49 -21.66 2.85 23.92
N SER A 50 -21.57 1.58 23.55
CA SER A 50 -20.40 0.72 23.77
C SER A 50 -19.89 0.19 22.43
N PHE A 51 -18.64 -0.25 22.40
CA PHE A 51 -18.05 -0.88 21.22
C PHE A 51 -17.11 -2.02 21.62
N THR A 52 -16.87 -2.92 20.68
CA THR A 52 -15.83 -3.95 20.74
C THR A 52 -14.96 -3.79 19.50
N LEU A 53 -13.64 -3.92 19.68
CA LEU A 53 -12.68 -3.93 18.58
C LEU A 53 -11.99 -5.29 18.52
N GLU A 54 -11.86 -5.80 17.31
CA GLU A 54 -11.07 -7.00 17.00
C GLU A 54 -10.04 -6.60 15.95
N GLN A 55 -8.76 -6.75 16.29
CA GLN A 55 -7.68 -6.54 15.34
C GLN A 55 -7.47 -7.84 14.55
N THR A 56 -7.98 -7.87 13.32
CA THR A 56 -7.93 -9.06 12.46
C THR A 56 -6.57 -9.24 11.77
N LEU A 57 -5.88 -8.13 11.47
CA LEU A 57 -4.59 -8.14 10.80
C LEU A 57 -3.71 -6.98 11.31
N ALA A 58 -2.44 -7.27 11.53
CA ALA A 58 -1.39 -6.27 11.68
C ALA A 58 -0.20 -6.66 10.79
N ALA A 59 0.19 -5.75 9.90
CA ALA A 59 1.33 -5.91 9.02
C ALA A 59 2.34 -4.80 9.29
N SER A 60 3.61 -5.17 9.50
CA SER A 60 4.71 -4.23 9.62
C SER A 60 4.93 -3.45 8.33
N ALA A 61 5.44 -2.23 8.45
CA ALA A 61 5.99 -1.49 7.34
C ALA A 61 7.11 -2.30 6.67
N ALA A 62 7.17 -2.24 5.34
CA ALA A 62 8.17 -2.96 4.54
C ALA A 62 8.92 -1.95 3.66
N PRO A 63 9.88 -1.20 4.23
CA PRO A 63 10.68 -0.26 3.46
C PRO A 63 11.43 -0.97 2.35
N SER A 64 11.54 -0.36 1.17
CA SER A 64 12.44 -0.89 0.17
C SER A 64 13.89 -0.73 0.62
N ASP A 65 14.74 -1.66 0.18
CA ASP A 65 16.17 -1.57 0.36
C ASP A 65 16.76 -0.39 -0.43
N PRO A 66 17.57 0.50 0.20
CA PRO A 66 18.10 1.67 -0.48
C PRO A 66 19.00 1.36 -1.68
N VAL A 67 19.76 0.27 -1.66
CA VAL A 67 20.63 -0.13 -2.76
C VAL A 67 19.77 -0.59 -3.94
N TRP A 68 18.73 -1.39 -3.67
CA TRP A 68 17.78 -1.80 -4.71
C TRP A 68 16.94 -0.64 -5.27
N GLN A 69 16.57 0.34 -4.44
CA GLN A 69 15.95 1.57 -4.94
C GLN A 69 16.89 2.29 -5.91
N GLN A 70 18.16 2.50 -5.54
CA GLN A 70 19.14 3.16 -6.41
C GLN A 70 19.36 2.41 -7.72
N ARG A 71 19.37 1.08 -7.71
CA ARG A 71 19.46 0.26 -8.92
C ARG A 71 18.27 0.48 -9.85
N TRP A 72 17.05 0.54 -9.32
CA TRP A 72 15.87 0.91 -10.12
C TRP A 72 15.97 2.32 -10.69
N GLU A 73 16.38 3.29 -9.88
CA GLU A 73 16.53 4.68 -10.30
C GLU A 73 17.52 4.83 -11.46
N ARG A 74 18.67 4.15 -11.35
CA ARG A 74 19.67 4.11 -12.42
C ARG A 74 19.10 3.50 -13.71
N ALA A 75 18.41 2.37 -13.61
CA ALA A 75 17.82 1.70 -14.77
C ALA A 75 16.79 2.61 -15.49
N VAL A 76 15.96 3.32 -14.72
CA VAL A 76 15.00 4.30 -15.26
C VAL A 76 15.70 5.51 -15.89
N GLN A 77 16.74 6.05 -15.24
CA GLN A 77 17.52 7.19 -15.75
C GLN A 77 18.25 6.89 -17.06
N GLN A 78 18.74 5.66 -17.25
CA GLN A 78 19.39 5.24 -18.50
C GLN A 78 18.45 5.28 -19.70
N LEU A 79 17.14 5.18 -19.48
CA LEU A 79 16.13 5.37 -20.53
C LEU A 79 15.78 6.84 -20.78
N GLY A 80 16.42 7.78 -20.07
CA GLY A 80 16.13 9.21 -20.16
C GLY A 80 14.81 9.61 -19.47
N LEU A 81 14.26 8.74 -18.62
CA LEU A 81 12.99 8.99 -17.93
C LEU A 81 13.21 9.70 -16.58
N PRO A 82 12.25 10.54 -16.15
CA PRO A 82 12.27 11.13 -14.81
C PRO A 82 12.06 10.05 -13.75
N VAL A 83 12.73 10.22 -12.60
CA VAL A 83 12.58 9.35 -11.44
C VAL A 83 11.64 9.99 -10.42
N PHE A 84 10.66 9.21 -9.96
CA PHE A 84 9.77 9.58 -8.87
C PHE A 84 9.83 8.54 -7.77
N ARG A 85 9.97 8.99 -6.52
CA ARG A 85 9.89 8.13 -5.33
C ARG A 85 8.51 8.23 -4.74
N MET A 86 7.88 7.09 -4.46
CA MET A 86 6.60 7.04 -3.76
C MET A 86 6.49 5.78 -2.91
N PRO A 87 5.78 5.83 -1.77
CA PRO A 87 5.40 4.63 -1.05
C PRO A 87 4.33 3.86 -1.83
N SER A 88 4.32 2.52 -1.74
CA SER A 88 3.16 1.75 -2.17
C SER A 88 2.03 1.89 -1.14
N GLY A 89 0.84 2.25 -1.61
CA GLY A 89 -0.37 2.28 -0.78
C GLY A 89 -1.04 0.90 -0.64
N ALA A 90 -0.63 -0.09 -1.42
CA ALA A 90 -1.21 -1.42 -1.48
C ALA A 90 -0.26 -2.49 -0.93
N GLY A 91 -0.84 -3.61 -0.49
CA GLY A 91 -0.06 -4.78 -0.11
C GLY A 91 0.44 -5.54 -1.34
N HIS A 92 1.72 -5.91 -1.34
CA HIS A 92 2.35 -6.75 -2.37
C HIS A 92 3.19 -7.84 -1.71
N ASP A 93 3.53 -8.89 -2.44
CA ASP A 93 4.41 -9.96 -1.94
C ASP A 93 5.78 -9.45 -1.47
N ALA A 94 6.24 -8.33 -2.05
CA ALA A 94 7.40 -7.58 -1.61
C ALA A 94 7.40 -7.25 -0.11
N MET A 95 6.22 -7.06 0.51
CA MET A 95 6.11 -6.83 1.95
C MET A 95 6.54 -8.04 2.78
N LYS A 96 6.34 -9.26 2.27
CA LYS A 96 6.83 -10.49 2.89
C LYS A 96 8.29 -10.75 2.54
N LEU A 97 8.67 -10.54 1.28
CA LEU A 97 10.06 -10.73 0.84
C LEU A 97 11.05 -9.83 1.57
N HIS A 98 10.64 -8.61 1.94
CA HIS A 98 11.47 -7.67 2.72
C HIS A 98 12.04 -8.28 4.02
N GLN A 99 11.37 -9.29 4.60
CA GLN A 99 11.81 -9.93 5.83
C GLN A 99 12.96 -10.93 5.63
N VAL A 100 13.21 -11.36 4.39
CA VAL A 100 14.18 -12.42 4.07
C VAL A 100 15.21 -12.04 3.01
N MET A 101 14.94 -10.98 2.23
CA MET A 101 15.87 -10.48 1.23
C MET A 101 15.68 -8.97 0.98
N PRO A 102 16.75 -8.27 0.54
CA PRO A 102 16.64 -6.92 0.03
C PRO A 102 15.66 -6.85 -1.16
N GLN A 103 14.79 -5.85 -1.18
CA GLN A 103 13.79 -5.68 -2.25
C GLN A 103 13.49 -4.20 -2.51
N ALA A 104 13.18 -3.86 -3.76
CA ALA A 104 12.53 -2.60 -4.13
C ALA A 104 11.63 -2.84 -5.34
N MET A 105 10.60 -2.01 -5.51
CA MET A 105 9.62 -2.14 -6.59
C MET A 105 9.75 -1.02 -7.61
N LEU A 106 9.56 -1.35 -8.89
CA LEU A 106 9.30 -0.39 -9.95
C LEU A 106 7.78 -0.28 -10.16
N PHE A 107 7.25 0.94 -10.19
CA PHE A 107 5.86 1.21 -10.52
C PHE A 107 5.72 1.73 -11.94
N LEU A 108 4.64 1.32 -12.60
CA LEU A 108 4.20 1.85 -13.88
C LEU A 108 2.88 2.62 -13.69
N ARG A 109 2.61 3.57 -14.57
CA ARG A 109 1.41 4.42 -14.45
C ARG A 109 0.16 3.62 -14.81
N GLY A 110 -0.82 3.62 -13.91
CA GLY A 110 -2.18 3.17 -14.23
C GLY A 110 -2.95 4.25 -15.00
N ALA A 111 -3.72 3.84 -16.01
CA ALA A 111 -4.66 4.72 -16.69
C ALA A 111 -5.85 5.06 -15.78
N ASN A 112 -6.80 5.86 -16.30
CA ASN A 112 -8.05 6.18 -15.60
C ASN A 112 -7.84 6.69 -14.16
N SER A 113 -6.85 7.56 -13.97
CA SER A 113 -6.47 8.12 -12.66
C SER A 113 -5.96 7.07 -11.65
N GLY A 114 -5.36 5.98 -12.12
CA GLY A 114 -4.77 4.95 -11.26
C GLY A 114 -5.80 4.03 -10.61
N ILE A 115 -6.99 3.90 -11.21
CA ILE A 115 -7.99 2.93 -10.76
C ILE A 115 -7.42 1.52 -10.85
N SER A 116 -7.63 0.74 -9.78
CA SER A 116 -7.28 -0.68 -9.70
C SER A 116 -8.38 -1.48 -9.00
N HIS A 117 -8.39 -2.81 -9.15
CA HIS A 117 -9.48 -3.71 -8.74
C HIS A 117 -10.83 -3.34 -9.36
N ASN A 118 -10.80 -2.86 -10.61
CA ASN A 118 -11.96 -2.43 -11.34
C ASN A 118 -11.84 -2.86 -12.81
N PRO A 119 -12.95 -3.22 -13.50
CA PRO A 119 -12.90 -3.55 -14.92
C PRO A 119 -12.33 -2.46 -15.84
N LEU A 120 -12.29 -1.20 -15.38
CA LEU A 120 -11.69 -0.07 -16.09
C LEU A 120 -10.18 0.09 -15.81
N GLU A 121 -9.59 -0.78 -14.99
CA GLU A 121 -8.14 -0.81 -14.80
C GLU A 121 -7.45 -1.12 -16.13
N SER A 122 -6.53 -0.24 -16.55
CA SER A 122 -5.78 -0.42 -17.78
C SER A 122 -4.45 0.32 -17.73
N ILE A 123 -3.57 -0.02 -18.67
CA ILE A 123 -2.24 0.57 -18.86
C ILE A 123 -2.05 0.83 -20.35
N THR A 124 -1.15 1.74 -20.72
CA THR A 124 -0.81 1.97 -22.13
C THR A 124 0.27 0.99 -22.59
N ALA A 125 0.32 0.72 -23.89
CA ALA A 125 1.40 -0.09 -24.47
C ALA A 125 2.77 0.58 -24.25
N ASP A 126 2.83 1.90 -24.42
CA ASP A 126 4.05 2.69 -24.21
C ASP A 126 4.55 2.59 -22.76
N ASP A 127 3.67 2.73 -21.75
CA ASP A 127 4.05 2.56 -20.35
C ASP A 127 4.54 1.14 -20.04
N ALA A 128 3.91 0.13 -20.64
CA ALA A 128 4.31 -1.26 -20.48
C ALA A 128 5.70 -1.52 -21.11
N GLU A 129 5.95 -0.99 -22.31
CA GLU A 129 7.24 -1.12 -23.00
C GLU A 129 8.37 -0.45 -22.20
N LEU A 130 8.15 0.78 -21.72
CA LEU A 130 9.13 1.50 -20.89
C LEU A 130 9.41 0.76 -19.56
N CYS A 131 8.38 0.17 -18.94
CA CYS A 131 8.55 -0.63 -17.73
C CYS A 131 9.41 -1.89 -17.99
N VAL A 132 9.16 -2.60 -19.09
CA VAL A 132 9.94 -3.77 -19.49
C VAL A 132 11.37 -3.38 -19.84
N ALA A 133 11.58 -2.28 -20.56
CA ALA A 133 12.90 -1.77 -20.88
C ALA A 133 13.70 -1.42 -19.61
N ALA A 134 13.06 -0.79 -18.61
CA ALA A 134 13.72 -0.46 -17.35
C ALA A 134 14.10 -1.72 -16.57
N PHE A 135 13.22 -2.73 -16.57
CA PHE A 135 13.52 -4.04 -15.99
C PHE A 135 14.72 -4.71 -16.69
N GLN A 136 14.76 -4.67 -18.02
CA GLN A 136 15.88 -5.23 -18.80
C GLN A 136 17.20 -4.54 -18.44
N GLN A 137 17.21 -3.20 -18.33
CA GLN A 137 18.42 -2.46 -17.94
C GLN A 137 18.90 -2.82 -16.55
N LEU A 138 17.99 -3.00 -15.59
CA LEU A 138 18.34 -3.48 -14.25
C LEU A 138 19.05 -4.85 -14.33
N VAL A 139 18.51 -5.79 -15.11
CA VAL A 139 19.10 -7.14 -15.25
C VAL A 139 20.48 -7.08 -15.91
N VAL A 140 20.66 -6.25 -16.93
CA VAL A 140 21.96 -6.05 -17.60
C VAL A 140 22.99 -5.46 -16.63
N ASP A 141 22.61 -4.43 -15.87
CA ASP A 141 23.48 -3.80 -14.87
C ASP A 141 23.90 -4.82 -13.79
N LEU A 142 22.96 -5.63 -13.29
CA LEU A 142 23.25 -6.68 -12.31
C LEU A 142 24.20 -7.76 -12.84
N ALA A 143 24.06 -8.15 -14.11
CA ALA A 143 24.95 -9.12 -14.74
C ALA A 143 26.38 -8.58 -14.88
N ALA A 144 26.52 -7.29 -15.18
CA ALA A 144 27.81 -6.62 -15.25
C ALA A 144 28.47 -6.50 -13.86
N GLU A 145 27.71 -6.15 -12.82
CA GLU A 145 28.19 -6.10 -11.43
C GLU A 145 28.69 -7.46 -10.94
N SER A 146 28.05 -8.55 -11.35
CA SER A 146 28.41 -9.92 -10.94
C SER A 146 29.63 -10.47 -11.67
N SER A 147 30.05 -9.81 -12.76
CA SER A 147 31.20 -10.21 -13.59
C SER A 147 32.47 -9.42 -13.29
N ALA A 148 32.38 -8.44 -12.37
CA ALA A 148 33.48 -7.58 -11.91
C ALA A 148 34.06 -8.09 -10.59
#